data_AF-A0A258EIR0-F1
#
_entry.id   AF-A0A258EIR0-F1
#
_cell.length_a   1.000
_cell.length_b   1.000
_cell.length_c   1.000
_cell.angle_alpha   90.00
_cell.angle_beta   90.00
_cell.angle_gamma   90.00
#
_symmetry.space_group_name_H-M   'P 1'
#
loop_
_entity.id
_entity.type
_entity.pdbx_description
1 polymer ?
#
loop_
_entity_poly.entity_id
_entity_poly.type
_entity_poly.pdbx_seq_one_letter_code
_entity_poly.pdbx_strand_id
1 'polypeptide(L)'
;MRDPGSPAAGPRPDGRPAGPDRPGAFLNGGFAASFRQDRQEGTVLEYLNVIAAGVAAFAFGAVWYSAMSKPWMAASGVTEEQQKAGGPMPFVIGGVGMVLAAGMMRHIFGMTAIDSAVEGLTAGLGIGAFIVLPWVAMNYAFGQRKGLLTLIDGVNITVGSGLMGAVLMLF
;
A
#
# COMPACT_ATOMS: atom_id res chain seq x y z
N MET A 1 -11.23 7.57 61.73
CA MET A 1 -11.51 6.48 62.69
C MET A 1 -12.35 5.43 61.96
N ARG A 2 -11.81 4.23 61.72
CA ARG A 2 -12.57 3.09 61.18
C ARG A 2 -13.20 2.34 62.35
N ASP A 3 -14.46 1.95 62.18
CA ASP A 3 -15.27 1.17 63.13
C ASP A 3 -14.58 -0.17 63.51
N PRO A 4 -14.40 -0.50 64.80
CA PRO A 4 -13.79 -1.77 65.25
C PRO A 4 -14.72 -3.00 65.20
N GLY A 5 -15.94 -2.89 64.65
CA GLY A 5 -16.98 -3.91 64.82
C GLY A 5 -17.34 -4.82 63.63
N SER A 6 -16.68 -4.73 62.46
CA SER A 6 -17.07 -5.59 61.33
C SER A 6 -16.57 -7.04 61.49
N PRO A 7 -17.45 -8.07 61.49
CA PRO A 7 -17.05 -9.45 61.66
C PRO A 7 -16.20 -9.94 60.49
N ALA A 8 -15.15 -10.71 60.78
CA ALA A 8 -14.41 -11.45 59.76
C ALA A 8 -15.40 -12.36 59.01
N ALA A 9 -15.45 -12.24 57.68
CA ALA A 9 -16.39 -12.96 56.84
C ALA A 9 -16.22 -14.47 57.03
N GLY A 10 -17.21 -15.10 57.65
CA GLY A 10 -17.29 -16.56 57.78
C GLY A 10 -17.56 -17.24 56.43
N PRO A 11 -17.44 -18.58 56.37
CA PRO A 11 -17.64 -19.34 55.14
C PRO A 11 -19.05 -19.13 54.57
N ARG A 12 -19.16 -19.07 53.24
CA ARG A 12 -20.44 -18.89 52.54
C ARG A 12 -21.38 -20.07 52.85
N PRO A 13 -22.69 -19.82 53.02
CA PRO A 13 -23.68 -20.85 53.40
C PRO A 13 -23.91 -21.94 52.32
N ASP A 14 -23.28 -21.84 51.16
CA ASP A 14 -23.42 -22.76 50.04
C ASP A 14 -22.23 -23.74 49.88
N GLY A 15 -21.31 -23.79 50.85
CA GLY A 15 -20.22 -24.76 50.89
C GLY A 15 -19.16 -24.59 49.80
N ARG A 16 -19.21 -23.52 49.00
CA ARG A 16 -18.20 -23.25 47.97
C ARG A 16 -16.96 -22.61 48.59
N PRO A 17 -15.74 -23.04 48.23
CA PRO A 17 -14.53 -22.41 48.71
C PRO A 17 -14.52 -20.92 48.31
N ALA A 18 -14.00 -20.07 49.19
CA ALA A 18 -13.79 -18.66 48.86
C ALA A 18 -12.95 -18.58 47.57
N GLY A 19 -13.53 -17.97 46.54
CA GLY A 19 -12.85 -17.74 45.26
C GLY A 19 -11.59 -16.89 45.47
N PRO A 20 -10.64 -16.91 44.52
CA PRO A 20 -9.35 -16.26 44.71
C PRO A 20 -9.52 -14.74 44.86
N ASP A 21 -9.33 -14.25 46.09
CA ASP A 21 -9.34 -12.84 46.48
C ASP A 21 -8.06 -12.11 46.01
N ARG A 22 -7.82 -12.03 44.70
CA ARG A 22 -6.72 -11.20 44.17
C ARG A 22 -7.12 -10.43 42.92
N PRO A 23 -7.51 -9.15 43.02
CA PRO A 23 -7.46 -8.24 41.89
C PRO A 23 -5.99 -7.99 41.53
N GLY A 24 -5.46 -8.71 40.54
CA GLY A 24 -4.12 -8.44 39.99
C GLY A 24 -3.44 -9.57 39.22
N ALA A 25 -3.88 -10.83 39.33
CA ALA A 25 -3.14 -11.95 38.73
C ALA A 25 -3.38 -12.15 37.21
N PHE A 26 -4.38 -11.50 36.61
CA PHE A 26 -4.66 -11.56 35.16
C PHE A 26 -3.95 -10.47 34.34
N LEU A 27 -3.16 -9.60 34.96
CA LEU A 27 -2.41 -8.53 34.29
C LEU A 27 -0.92 -8.87 34.16
N ASN A 28 -0.59 -10.13 33.85
CA ASN A 28 0.80 -10.52 33.62
C ASN A 28 1.05 -10.64 32.11
N GLY A 29 1.47 -9.53 31.49
CA GLY A 29 2.31 -9.40 30.29
C GLY A 29 1.93 -10.08 28.96
N GLY A 30 1.37 -11.29 28.97
CA GLY A 30 1.21 -12.16 27.82
C GLY A 30 0.14 -11.70 26.83
N PHE A 31 -1.03 -11.30 27.31
CA PHE A 31 -2.15 -10.90 26.44
C PHE A 31 -1.81 -9.65 25.61
N ALA A 32 -1.25 -8.61 26.25
CA ALA A 32 -0.80 -7.40 25.56
C ALA A 32 0.44 -7.62 24.68
N ALA A 33 1.28 -8.61 25.01
CA ALA A 33 2.40 -9.01 24.16
C ALA A 33 1.91 -9.69 22.88
N SER A 34 0.92 -10.61 22.96
CA SER A 34 0.29 -11.21 21.76
C SER A 34 -0.31 -10.14 20.84
N PHE A 35 -1.12 -9.21 21.33
CA PHE A 35 -1.65 -8.12 20.49
C PHE A 35 -0.58 -7.21 19.84
N ARG A 36 0.61 -7.12 20.45
CA ARG A 36 1.74 -6.35 19.90
C ARG A 36 2.54 -7.17 18.89
N GLN A 37 2.66 -8.47 19.11
CA GLN A 37 3.38 -9.42 18.27
C GLN A 37 2.60 -9.74 16.99
N ASP A 38 1.29 -9.93 17.10
CA ASP A 38 0.35 -10.09 15.98
C ASP A 38 0.31 -8.84 15.08
N ARG A 39 0.50 -7.65 15.68
CA ARG A 39 0.55 -6.36 14.98
C ARG A 39 1.90 -6.08 14.32
N GLN A 40 3.00 -6.65 14.82
CA GLN A 40 4.34 -6.41 14.29
C GLN A 40 4.70 -7.32 13.11
N GLU A 41 4.26 -8.57 13.09
CA GLU A 41 4.53 -9.47 11.94
C GLU A 41 3.68 -9.10 10.71
N GLY A 42 2.42 -8.68 10.92
CA GLY A 42 1.57 -8.14 9.85
C GLY A 42 2.12 -6.87 9.21
N THR A 43 2.75 -5.97 9.98
CA THR A 43 3.24 -4.69 9.45
C THR A 43 4.48 -4.83 8.58
N VAL A 44 5.44 -5.70 8.91
CA VAL A 44 6.64 -5.88 8.07
C VAL A 44 6.29 -6.48 6.71
N LEU A 45 5.44 -7.50 6.69
CA LEU A 45 4.95 -8.10 5.44
C LEU A 45 4.16 -7.08 4.61
N GLU A 46 3.34 -6.24 5.24
CA GLU A 46 2.63 -5.15 4.57
C GLU A 46 3.57 -4.13 3.92
N TYR A 47 4.66 -3.74 4.60
CA TYR A 47 5.65 -2.82 4.02
C TYR A 47 6.38 -3.46 2.84
N LEU A 48 6.76 -4.73 2.95
CA LEU A 48 7.38 -5.48 1.86
C LEU A 48 6.44 -5.63 0.67
N ASN A 49 5.14 -5.83 0.91
CA ASN A 49 4.12 -5.90 -0.13
C ASN A 49 4.01 -4.57 -0.91
N VAL A 50 3.98 -3.43 -0.21
CA VAL A 50 4.00 -2.10 -0.86
C VAL A 50 5.23 -1.91 -1.74
N ILE A 51 6.42 -2.32 -1.25
CA ILE A 51 7.65 -2.24 -2.03
C ILE A 51 7.59 -3.16 -3.25
N ALA A 52 7.14 -4.41 -3.08
CA ALA A 52 7.00 -5.38 -4.15
C ALA A 52 6.04 -4.90 -5.25
N ALA A 53 4.90 -4.32 -4.86
CA ALA A 53 3.92 -3.74 -5.78
C ALA A 53 4.49 -2.55 -6.56
N GLY A 54 5.20 -1.64 -5.88
CA GLY A 54 5.90 -0.54 -6.52
C GLY A 54 6.96 -1.00 -7.52
N VAL A 55 7.75 -2.02 -7.15
CA VAL A 55 8.76 -2.64 -8.03
C VAL A 55 8.12 -3.31 -9.24
N ALA A 56 7.00 -4.02 -9.08
CA ALA A 56 6.29 -4.67 -10.19
C ALA A 56 5.84 -3.64 -11.25
N ALA A 57 5.23 -2.54 -10.82
CA ALA A 57 4.83 -1.46 -11.72
C ALA A 57 6.03 -0.78 -12.39
N PHE A 58 7.10 -0.53 -11.63
CA PHE A 58 8.32 0.10 -12.15
C PHE A 58 9.02 -0.79 -13.18
N ALA A 59 9.13 -2.09 -12.92
CA ALA A 59 9.70 -3.08 -13.84
C ALA A 59 8.88 -3.17 -15.13
N PHE A 60 7.55 -3.18 -15.02
CA PHE A 60 6.68 -3.11 -16.20
C PHE A 60 6.95 -1.85 -17.02
N GLY A 61 7.04 -0.68 -16.37
CA GLY A 61 7.35 0.56 -17.06
C GLY A 61 8.70 0.53 -17.78
N ALA A 62 9.74 -0.05 -17.16
CA ALA A 62 11.04 -0.21 -17.79
C ALA A 62 10.95 -1.08 -19.06
N VAL A 63 10.21 -2.19 -19.02
CA VAL A 63 9.99 -3.06 -20.19
C VAL A 63 9.18 -2.32 -21.27
N TRP A 64 8.09 -1.67 -20.88
CA TRP A 64 7.20 -0.93 -21.79
C TRP A 64 7.94 0.20 -22.52
N TYR A 65 8.67 1.05 -21.80
CA TYR A 65 9.41 2.16 -22.40
C TYR A 65 10.63 1.70 -23.21
N SER A 66 11.22 0.54 -22.87
CA SER A 66 12.25 -0.06 -23.73
C SER A 66 11.67 -0.47 -25.07
N ALA A 67 10.51 -1.14 -25.07
CA ALA A 67 9.81 -1.55 -26.29
C ALA A 67 9.28 -0.35 -27.10
N MET A 68 8.80 0.70 -26.44
CA MET A 68 8.22 1.90 -27.06
C MET A 68 9.21 3.06 -27.21
N SER A 69 10.52 2.82 -27.06
CA SER A 69 11.54 3.87 -27.04
C SER A 69 11.48 4.83 -28.23
N LYS A 70 11.44 4.30 -29.46
CA LYS A 70 11.38 5.10 -30.70
C LYS A 70 10.12 5.97 -30.80
N PRO A 71 8.89 5.42 -30.73
CA PRO A 71 7.68 6.25 -30.81
C PRO A 71 7.57 7.21 -29.62
N TRP A 72 8.04 6.82 -28.42
CA TRP A 72 8.07 7.70 -27.26
C TRP A 72 8.99 8.90 -27.48
N MET A 73 10.24 8.71 -27.94
CA MET A 73 11.17 9.81 -28.23
C MET A 73 10.59 10.75 -29.32
N ALA A 74 9.99 10.19 -30.37
CA ALA A 74 9.35 10.98 -31.42
C ALA A 74 8.15 11.79 -30.91
N ALA A 75 7.43 11.27 -29.91
CA ALA A 75 6.28 11.92 -29.29
C ALA A 75 6.67 12.96 -28.22
N SER A 76 7.66 12.64 -27.40
CA SER A 76 8.14 13.45 -26.27
C SER A 76 9.02 14.62 -26.72
N GLY A 77 9.70 14.47 -27.86
CA GLY A 77 10.70 15.42 -28.35
C GLY A 77 12.07 15.28 -27.67
N VAL A 78 12.24 14.26 -26.83
CA VAL A 78 13.52 13.98 -26.16
C VAL A 78 14.46 13.30 -27.14
N THR A 79 15.67 13.84 -27.30
CA THR A 79 16.72 13.24 -28.13
C THR A 79 17.46 12.14 -27.38
N GLU A 80 18.10 11.22 -28.13
CA GLU A 80 18.92 10.18 -27.52
C GLU A 80 20.07 10.75 -26.67
N GLU A 81 20.65 11.86 -27.10
CA GLU A 81 21.69 12.58 -26.36
C GLU A 81 21.16 13.13 -25.04
N GLN A 82 19.99 13.77 -25.04
CA GLN A 82 19.32 14.24 -23.83
C GLN A 82 19.00 13.08 -22.88
N GLN A 83 18.54 11.96 -23.41
CA GLN A 83 18.22 10.77 -22.62
C GLN A 83 19.46 10.21 -21.93
N LYS A 84 20.60 10.12 -22.64
CA LYS A 84 21.88 9.66 -22.09
C LYS A 84 22.45 10.64 -21.05
N ALA A 85 22.25 11.94 -21.25
CA ALA A 85 22.72 12.98 -20.34
C ALA A 85 21.86 13.13 -19.07
N GLY A 86 20.63 12.59 -19.04
CA GLY A 86 19.66 12.80 -17.97
C GLY A 86 20.02 12.21 -16.59
N GLY A 87 21.05 11.36 -16.52
CA GLY A 87 21.53 10.77 -15.27
C GLY A 87 20.51 9.87 -14.56
N PRO A 88 20.78 9.44 -13.30
CA PRO A 88 19.95 8.47 -12.59
C PRO A 88 18.69 9.09 -11.95
N MET A 89 18.60 10.42 -11.84
CA MET A 89 17.56 11.09 -11.05
C MET A 89 16.12 10.77 -11.48
N PRO A 90 15.77 10.69 -12.76
CA PRO A 90 14.42 10.30 -13.18
C PRO A 90 14.01 8.91 -12.66
N PHE A 91 14.95 7.96 -12.59
CA PHE A 91 14.68 6.61 -12.09
C PHE A 91 14.46 6.61 -10.57
N VAL A 92 15.21 7.43 -9.83
CA VAL A 92 15.02 7.59 -8.38
C VAL A 92 13.66 8.21 -8.08
N ILE A 93 13.31 9.30 -8.79
CA ILE A 93 12.02 9.97 -8.65
C ILE A 93 10.88 9.01 -9.00
N GLY A 94 11.01 8.28 -10.11
CA GLY A 94 10.02 7.28 -10.52
C GLY A 94 9.89 6.14 -9.52
N GLY A 95 11.00 5.60 -9.01
CA GLY A 95 10.99 4.50 -8.04
C GLY A 95 10.33 4.90 -6.72
N VAL A 96 10.71 6.05 -6.15
CA VAL A 96 10.06 6.59 -4.94
C VAL A 96 8.58 6.88 -5.22
N GLY A 97 8.26 7.47 -6.37
CA GLY A 97 6.88 7.73 -6.78
C GLY A 97 6.03 6.46 -6.84
N MET A 98 6.56 5.35 -7.36
CA MET A 98 5.85 4.07 -7.41
C MET A 98 5.60 3.48 -6.03
N VAL A 99 6.56 3.59 -5.10
CA VAL A 99 6.37 3.13 -3.71
C VAL A 99 5.30 3.97 -2.99
N LEU A 100 5.31 5.28 -3.18
CA LEU A 100 4.29 6.18 -2.62
C LEU A 100 2.89 5.87 -3.20
N ALA A 101 2.80 5.66 -4.51
CA ALA A 101 1.56 5.28 -5.17
C ALA A 101 1.05 3.93 -4.65
N ALA A 102 1.92 2.93 -4.51
CA ALA A 102 1.56 1.62 -3.97
C ALA A 102 1.09 1.73 -2.51
N GLY A 103 1.75 2.55 -1.69
CA GLY A 103 1.34 2.79 -0.29
C GLY A 103 -0.05 3.42 -0.19
N MET A 104 -0.33 4.43 -1.02
CA MET A 104 -1.66 5.06 -1.07
C MET A 104 -2.71 4.11 -1.64
N MET A 105 -2.38 3.35 -2.68
CA MET A 105 -3.29 2.35 -3.25
C MET A 105 -3.65 1.28 -2.22
N ARG A 106 -2.68 0.78 -1.45
CA ARG A 106 -2.93 -0.12 -0.31
C ARG A 106 -3.85 0.51 0.71
N HIS A 107 -3.64 1.77 1.06
CA HIS A 107 -4.50 2.49 2.00
C HIS A 107 -5.95 2.57 1.50
N ILE A 108 -6.14 2.90 0.22
CA ILE A 108 -7.47 2.93 -0.42
C ILE A 108 -8.09 1.52 -0.42
N PHE A 109 -7.33 0.50 -0.81
CA PHE A 109 -7.82 -0.87 -0.87
C PHE A 109 -8.19 -1.40 0.51
N GLY A 110 -7.51 -1.02 1.59
CA GLY A 110 -7.92 -1.39 2.94
C GLY A 110 -9.17 -0.66 3.46
N MET A 111 -9.60 0.42 2.81
CA MET A 111 -10.86 1.12 3.11
C MET A 111 -12.03 0.63 2.27
N THR A 112 -11.76 -0.09 1.19
CA THR A 112 -12.75 -0.70 0.30
C THR A 112 -12.72 -2.21 0.50
N ALA A 113 -13.81 -2.93 0.28
CA ALA A 113 -13.80 -4.40 0.41
C ALA A 113 -13.14 -5.07 -0.82
N ILE A 114 -11.87 -4.73 -1.10
CA ILE A 114 -11.05 -5.32 -2.15
C ILE A 114 -10.19 -6.39 -1.49
N ASP A 115 -10.52 -7.66 -1.73
CA ASP A 115 -9.98 -8.78 -0.96
C ASP A 115 -9.32 -9.84 -1.85
N SER A 116 -9.24 -9.62 -3.17
CA SER A 116 -8.63 -10.54 -4.14
C SER A 116 -7.73 -9.87 -5.17
N ALA A 117 -6.81 -10.65 -5.75
CA ALA A 117 -5.90 -10.20 -6.81
C ALA A 117 -6.62 -9.67 -8.06
N VAL A 118 -7.77 -10.26 -8.41
CA VAL A 118 -8.56 -9.81 -9.58
C VAL A 118 -9.25 -8.48 -9.28
N GLU A 119 -9.77 -8.28 -8.07
CA GLU A 119 -10.34 -7.00 -7.65
C GLU A 119 -9.25 -5.93 -7.56
N GLY A 120 -8.08 -6.25 -7.00
CA GLY A 120 -6.93 -5.36 -6.95
C GLY A 120 -6.44 -4.95 -8.34
N LEU A 121 -6.35 -5.91 -9.27
CA LEU A 121 -6.05 -5.65 -10.69
C LEU A 121 -7.09 -4.70 -11.30
N THR A 122 -8.37 -5.01 -11.11
CA THR A 122 -9.48 -4.24 -11.71
C THR A 122 -9.53 -2.81 -11.16
N ALA A 123 -9.39 -2.66 -9.83
CA ALA A 123 -9.34 -1.37 -9.17
C ALA A 123 -8.10 -0.57 -9.58
N GLY A 124 -6.93 -1.22 -9.67
CA GLY A 124 -5.70 -0.61 -10.14
C GLY A 124 -5.80 -0.12 -11.59
N LEU A 125 -6.35 -0.94 -12.48
CA LEU A 125 -6.65 -0.55 -13.87
C LEU A 125 -7.61 0.64 -13.89
N GLY A 126 -8.63 0.63 -13.03
CA GLY A 126 -9.59 1.72 -12.89
C GLY A 126 -8.94 3.04 -12.46
N ILE A 127 -8.07 3.00 -11.45
CA ILE A 127 -7.30 4.16 -10.99
C ILE A 127 -6.43 4.71 -12.12
N GLY A 128 -5.68 3.84 -12.80
CA GLY A 128 -4.80 4.26 -13.89
C GLY A 128 -5.58 4.85 -15.07
N ALA A 129 -6.63 4.17 -15.54
CA ALA A 129 -7.39 4.55 -16.73
C ALA A 129 -8.34 5.73 -16.53
N PHE A 130 -8.96 5.85 -15.36
CA PHE A 130 -10.05 6.81 -15.12
C PHE A 130 -9.72 7.92 -14.13
N ILE A 131 -8.59 7.85 -13.42
CA ILE A 131 -8.13 8.92 -12.52
C ILE A 131 -6.85 9.53 -13.05
N VAL A 132 -5.79 8.73 -13.18
CA VAL A 132 -4.46 9.24 -13.51
C VAL A 132 -4.35 9.64 -14.99
N LEU A 133 -4.79 8.77 -15.91
CA LEU A 133 -4.72 9.03 -17.34
C LEU A 133 -5.46 10.31 -17.76
N PRO A 134 -6.72 10.57 -17.37
CA PRO A 134 -7.41 11.82 -17.74
C PRO A 134 -6.68 13.06 -17.21
N TRP A 135 -6.14 12.99 -16.00
CA TRP A 135 -5.36 14.08 -15.41
C TRP A 135 -4.07 14.36 -16.21
N VAL A 136 -3.34 13.31 -16.58
CA VAL A 136 -2.13 13.43 -17.41
C VAL A 136 -2.47 13.91 -18.82
N ALA A 137 -3.52 13.39 -19.43
CA ALA A 137 -4.00 13.80 -20.75
C ALA A 137 -4.32 15.29 -20.79
N MET A 138 -5.02 15.80 -19.79
CA MET A 138 -5.31 17.22 -19.63
C MET A 138 -4.03 18.05 -19.52
N ASN A 139 -3.09 17.66 -18.65
CA ASN A 139 -1.82 18.38 -18.49
C ASN A 139 -0.98 18.37 -19.77
N TYR A 140 -0.98 17.27 -20.50
CA TYR A 140 -0.27 17.15 -21.79
C TYR A 140 -0.92 17.99 -22.87
N ALA A 141 -2.26 18.07 -22.91
CA ALA A 141 -2.97 18.95 -23.82
C ALA A 141 -2.65 20.43 -23.54
N PHE A 142 -2.67 20.86 -22.28
CA PHE A 142 -2.24 22.23 -21.93
C PHE A 142 -0.77 22.48 -22.26
N GLY A 143 0.10 21.47 -22.05
CA GLY A 143 1.50 21.51 -22.44
C GLY A 143 1.77 21.33 -23.94
N GLN A 144 0.74 21.28 -24.79
CA GLN A 144 0.84 21.11 -26.24
C GLN A 144 1.70 19.89 -26.65
N ARG A 145 1.67 18.83 -25.85
CA ARG A 145 2.35 17.56 -26.14
C ARG A 145 1.59 16.80 -27.22
N LYS A 146 2.28 15.97 -28.00
CA LYS A 146 1.64 15.14 -29.02
C LYS A 146 0.71 14.13 -28.34
N GLY A 147 -0.51 13.96 -28.85
CA GLY A 147 -1.49 13.01 -28.27
C GLY A 147 -1.01 11.56 -28.23
N LEU A 148 -0.07 11.19 -29.11
CA LEU A 148 0.61 9.88 -29.06
C LEU A 148 1.35 9.67 -27.72
N LEU A 149 1.87 10.73 -27.12
CA LEU A 149 2.54 10.66 -25.82
C LEU A 149 1.54 10.26 -24.72
N THR A 150 0.34 10.85 -24.73
CA THR A 150 -0.75 10.47 -23.82
C THR A 150 -1.15 9.00 -23.99
N LEU A 151 -1.16 8.49 -25.22
CA LEU A 151 -1.47 7.07 -25.46
C LEU A 151 -0.38 6.16 -24.90
N ILE A 152 0.89 6.44 -25.20
CA ILE A 152 2.03 5.61 -24.76
C ILE A 152 2.14 5.63 -23.23
N ASP A 153 2.10 6.82 -22.63
CA ASP A 153 2.21 6.98 -21.18
C ASP A 153 0.94 6.51 -20.47
N GLY A 154 -0.22 6.67 -21.10
CA GLY A 154 -1.51 6.21 -20.59
C GLY A 154 -1.60 4.69 -20.47
N VAL A 155 -1.08 3.94 -21.45
CA VAL A 155 -0.98 2.47 -21.35
C VAL A 155 -0.04 2.08 -20.21
N ASN A 156 1.11 2.73 -20.10
CA ASN A 156 2.06 2.48 -19.00
C ASN A 156 1.39 2.69 -17.63
N ILE A 157 0.76 3.84 -17.44
CA ILE A 157 0.07 4.22 -16.20
C ILE A 157 -1.05 3.23 -15.90
N THR A 158 -1.89 2.91 -16.89
CA THR A 158 -3.05 2.04 -16.69
C THR A 158 -2.63 0.64 -16.30
N VAL A 159 -1.77 0.01 -17.11
CA VAL A 159 -1.33 -1.38 -16.88
C VAL A 159 -0.43 -1.45 -15.65
N GLY A 160 0.47 -0.49 -15.45
CA GLY A 160 1.32 -0.40 -14.27
C GLY A 160 0.52 -0.29 -12.98
N SER A 161 -0.54 0.55 -12.94
CA SER A 161 -1.44 0.64 -11.80
C SER A 161 -2.24 -0.65 -11.57
N GLY A 162 -2.67 -1.33 -12.64
CA GLY A 162 -3.31 -2.64 -12.56
C GLY A 162 -2.40 -3.70 -11.92
N LEU A 163 -1.16 -3.83 -12.41
CA LEU A 163 -0.18 -4.77 -11.88
C LEU A 163 0.17 -4.46 -10.42
N MET A 164 0.33 -3.18 -10.09
CA MET A 164 0.52 -2.73 -8.70
C MET A 164 -0.61 -3.19 -7.79
N GLY A 165 -1.86 -2.95 -8.22
CA GLY A 165 -3.04 -3.35 -7.47
C GLY A 165 -3.18 -4.87 -7.34
N ALA A 166 -2.85 -5.63 -8.38
CA ALA A 166 -2.84 -7.08 -8.32
C ALA A 166 -1.84 -7.60 -7.28
N VAL A 167 -0.60 -7.08 -7.30
CA VAL A 167 0.46 -7.51 -6.38
C VAL A 167 0.14 -7.17 -4.93
N LEU A 168 -0.48 -6.02 -4.67
CA LEU A 168 -0.92 -5.63 -3.33
C LEU A 168 -1.88 -6.64 -2.69
N MET A 169 -2.55 -7.46 -3.49
CA MET A 169 -3.56 -8.42 -3.03
C MET A 169 -3.08 -9.87 -3.05
N LEU A 170 -1.77 -10.12 -3.21
CA LEU A 170 -1.23 -11.49 -3.28
C LEU A 170 -0.84 -12.07 -1.92
N PHE A 171 -0.55 -11.25 -0.91
CA PHE A 171 -0.06 -11.70 0.40
C PHE A 171 -0.19 -10.63 1.50
#